data_AF-J9W560-F1
#
_entry.id   AF-J9W560-F1
#
_cell.length_a   1.000
_cell.length_b   1.000
_cell.length_c   1.000
_cell.angle_alpha   90.00
_cell.angle_beta   90.00
_cell.angle_gamma   90.00
#
_symmetry.space_group_name_H-M   'P 1'
#
loop_
_entity.id
_entity.type
_entity.pdbx_description
1 polymer ?
#
loop_
_entity_poly.entity_id
_entity_poly.type
_entity_poly.pdbx_seq_one_letter_code
_entity_poly.pdbx_strand_id
1 'polypeptide(L)'
;MADQFDNRPTLFVIRHLPGPNFRPEVAPTEQDGVAEHFAYVQQLEAAGAILLSGPLLAEGAGGLMVLSPRIDAAEASRIAENDPAIKSGLVVADVLPWMITAGDFSYLT
;
A
#
# COMPACT_ATOMS: atom_id res chain seq x y z
N MET A 1 -13.66 -6.09 -27.77
CA MET A 1 -12.86 -6.55 -26.60
C MET A 1 -12.71 -5.49 -25.51
N ALA A 2 -13.09 -4.22 -25.72
CA ALA A 2 -13.00 -3.16 -24.72
C ALA A 2 -14.15 -3.13 -23.68
N ASP A 3 -15.13 -4.02 -23.79
CA ASP A 3 -16.42 -3.91 -23.08
C ASP A 3 -16.56 -4.83 -21.85
N GLN A 4 -15.53 -5.64 -21.54
CA GLN A 4 -15.63 -6.68 -20.51
C GLN A 4 -15.15 -6.24 -19.11
N PHE A 5 -14.74 -4.97 -18.99
CA PHE A 5 -14.08 -4.44 -17.80
C PHE A 5 -14.69 -3.14 -17.25
N ASP A 6 -15.67 -2.55 -17.95
CA ASP A 6 -16.13 -1.16 -17.71
C ASP A 6 -16.95 -0.96 -16.42
N ASN A 7 -17.33 -2.04 -15.74
CA ASN A 7 -18.11 -2.00 -14.48
C ASN A 7 -17.45 -2.76 -13.31
N ARG A 8 -16.17 -3.16 -13.43
CA ARG A 8 -15.51 -3.84 -12.30
C ARG A 8 -15.03 -2.81 -11.28
N PRO A 9 -15.21 -3.08 -9.97
CA PRO A 9 -14.72 -2.19 -8.95
C PRO A 9 -13.19 -2.08 -9.05
N THR A 10 -12.71 -0.86 -8.92
CA THR A 10 -11.29 -0.54 -8.91
C THR A 10 -10.90 -0.11 -7.51
N LEU A 11 -9.88 -0.75 -6.95
CA LEU A 11 -9.22 -0.33 -5.72
C LEU A 11 -7.90 0.34 -6.05
N PHE A 12 -7.27 0.96 -5.05
CA PHE A 12 -5.89 1.42 -5.17
C PHE A 12 -4.98 0.54 -4.32
N VAL A 13 -3.81 0.25 -4.87
CA VAL A 13 -2.72 -0.44 -4.18
C VAL A 13 -1.53 0.49 -4.11
N ILE A 14 -0.94 0.62 -2.92
CA ILE A 14 0.38 1.23 -2.76
C ILE A 14 1.39 0.09 -2.75
N ARG A 15 2.30 0.11 -3.74
CA ARG A 15 3.42 -0.82 -3.81
C ARG A 15 4.67 -0.13 -3.29
N HIS A 16 5.15 -0.56 -2.13
CA HIS A 16 6.41 -0.10 -1.57
C HIS A 16 7.58 -0.91 -2.12
N LEU A 17 8.69 -0.23 -2.41
CA LEU A 17 9.95 -0.80 -2.85
C LEU A 17 11.09 -0.28 -1.96
N PRO A 18 12.22 -1.00 -1.82
CA PRO A 18 13.41 -0.49 -1.14
C PRO A 18 13.78 0.92 -1.61
N GLY A 19 13.87 1.85 -0.66
CA GLY A 19 14.31 3.21 -0.91
C GLY A 19 15.83 3.36 -0.74
N PRO A 20 16.37 4.57 -0.97
CA PRO A 20 17.80 4.84 -0.81
C PRO A 20 18.36 4.57 0.60
N ASN A 21 17.52 4.61 1.63
CA ASN A 21 17.92 4.34 3.01
C ASN A 21 17.60 2.91 3.48
N PHE A 22 17.08 2.06 2.59
CA PHE A 22 16.81 0.66 2.91
C PHE A 22 18.11 -0.14 3.03
N ARG A 23 18.23 -0.94 4.08
CA ARG A 23 19.37 -1.83 4.31
C ARG A 23 19.03 -3.28 3.96
N PRO A 24 19.50 -3.85 2.83
CA PRO A 24 19.11 -5.18 2.39
C PRO A 24 19.49 -6.31 3.35
N GLU A 25 20.53 -6.11 4.15
CA GLU A 25 21.03 -7.06 5.15
C GLU A 25 20.23 -7.07 6.46
N VAL A 26 19.31 -6.13 6.64
CA VAL A 26 18.48 -6.00 7.85
C VAL A 26 17.05 -6.45 7.54
N ALA A 27 16.43 -7.20 8.47
CA ALA A 27 15.06 -7.65 8.27
C ALA A 27 14.12 -6.43 8.09
N PRO A 28 13.07 -6.51 7.25
CA PRO A 28 12.16 -5.38 7.03
C PRO A 28 11.57 -4.80 8.32
N THR A 29 11.27 -5.65 9.30
CA THR A 29 10.73 -5.28 10.62
C THR A 29 11.75 -4.64 11.57
N GLU A 30 13.03 -4.62 11.20
CA GLU A 30 14.15 -4.11 12.00
C GLU A 30 14.83 -2.89 11.33
N GLN A 31 14.27 -2.38 10.23
CA GLN A 31 14.77 -1.18 9.58
C GLN A 31 14.61 0.06 10.48
N ASP A 32 15.58 0.98 10.43
CA ASP A 32 15.45 2.25 11.15
C ASP A 32 14.26 3.04 10.56
N GLY A 33 13.37 3.53 11.41
CA GLY A 33 12.16 4.26 10.98
C GLY A 33 10.95 3.38 10.63
N VAL A 34 11.06 2.04 10.73
CA VAL A 34 9.94 1.14 10.43
C VAL A 34 8.83 1.21 11.49
N ALA A 35 9.16 1.57 12.73
CA ALA A 35 8.19 1.68 13.81
C ALA A 35 7.16 2.80 13.53
N GLU A 36 7.62 3.93 12.99
CA GLU A 36 6.79 5.05 12.58
C GLU A 36 5.89 4.67 11.40
N HIS A 37 6.41 3.88 10.46
CA HIS A 37 5.61 3.30 9.38
C HIS A 37 4.51 2.38 9.94
N PHE A 38 4.83 1.46 10.85
CA PHE A 38 3.82 0.59 11.47
C PHE A 38 2.78 1.36 12.28
N ALA A 39 3.18 2.44 12.97
CA ALA A 39 2.25 3.31 13.67
C ALA A 39 1.29 4.01 12.68
N TYR A 40 1.80 4.44 11.53
CA TYR A 40 0.99 5.04 10.47
C TYR A 40 0.02 4.02 9.85
N VAL A 41 0.48 2.81 9.54
CA VAL A 41 -0.38 1.72 9.04
C VAL A 41 -1.51 1.41 10.03
N GLN A 42 -1.23 1.34 11.34
CA GLN A 42 -2.25 1.13 12.37
C GLN A 42 -3.27 2.27 12.44
N GLN A 43 -2.85 3.54 12.24
CA GLN A 43 -3.77 4.67 12.16
C GLN A 43 -4.70 4.56 10.95
N LEU A 44 -4.15 4.18 9.78
CA LEU A 44 -4.94 3.95 8.57
C LEU A 44 -5.93 2.79 8.76
N GLU A 45 -5.51 1.70 9.40
CA GLU A 45 -6.36 0.57 9.73
C GLU A 45 -7.51 0.99 10.67
N ALA A 46 -7.20 1.70 11.76
CA ALA A 46 -8.18 2.19 12.72
C ALA A 46 -9.18 3.19 12.07
N ALA A 47 -8.72 3.98 11.10
CA ALA A 47 -9.58 4.84 10.30
C ALA A 47 -10.36 4.06 9.24
N GLY A 48 -10.06 2.79 8.98
CA GLY A 48 -10.62 1.94 7.94
C GLY A 48 -10.13 2.27 6.52
N ALA A 49 -9.04 3.04 6.38
CA ALA A 49 -8.53 3.52 5.09
C ALA A 49 -7.81 2.43 4.28
N ILE A 50 -7.40 1.33 4.94
CA ILE A 50 -6.76 0.18 4.31
C ILE A 50 -7.56 -1.10 4.58
N LEU A 51 -7.48 -2.05 3.66
CA LEU A 51 -8.03 -3.40 3.79
C LEU A 51 -6.96 -4.40 4.24
N LEU A 52 -5.76 -4.30 3.67
CA LEU A 52 -4.65 -5.22 3.90
C LEU A 52 -3.33 -4.46 3.77
N SER A 53 -2.32 -4.81 4.57
CA SER A 53 -0.96 -4.33 4.39
C SER A 53 0.06 -5.34 4.90
N GLY A 54 1.21 -5.44 4.23
CA GLY A 54 2.31 -6.28 4.71
C GLY A 54 3.49 -6.38 3.73
N PRO A 55 4.61 -6.94 4.21
CA PRO A 55 5.78 -7.20 3.39
C PRO A 55 5.54 -8.38 2.43
N LEU A 56 6.13 -8.30 1.24
CA LEU A 56 6.26 -9.44 0.35
C LEU A 56 7.44 -10.31 0.80
N LEU A 57 7.25 -11.63 0.82
CA LEU A 57 8.27 -12.57 1.32
C LEU A 57 9.44 -12.79 0.36
N ALA A 58 9.29 -12.37 -0.90
CA ALA A 58 10.39 -12.39 -1.85
C ALA A 58 11.39 -11.28 -1.50
N GLU A 59 12.68 -11.64 -1.47
CA GLU A 59 13.76 -10.71 -1.16
C GLU A 59 13.74 -9.49 -2.08
N GLY A 60 13.84 -8.28 -1.50
CA GLY A 60 13.82 -7.03 -2.24
C GLY A 60 12.48 -6.67 -2.90
N ALA A 61 11.42 -7.48 -2.74
CA ALA A 61 10.13 -7.21 -3.37
C ALA A 61 9.33 -6.08 -2.70
N GLY A 62 9.76 -5.66 -1.49
CA GLY A 62 9.14 -4.58 -0.73
C GLY A 62 7.83 -5.01 -0.06
N GLY A 63 6.79 -4.19 -0.18
CA GLY A 63 5.51 -4.41 0.50
C GLY A 63 4.32 -3.96 -0.32
N LEU A 64 3.13 -4.37 0.10
CA LEU A 64 1.86 -3.97 -0.50
C LEU A 64 0.92 -3.42 0.57
N MET A 65 0.12 -2.44 0.17
CA MET A 65 -1.01 -1.93 0.93
C MET A 65 -2.21 -1.79 0.00
N VAL A 66 -3.31 -2.46 0.33
CA VAL A 66 -4.58 -2.39 -0.41
C VAL A 66 -5.47 -1.37 0.30
N LEU A 67 -5.88 -0.33 -0.42
CA LEU A 67 -6.71 0.74 0.14
C LEU A 67 -8.19 0.37 0.12
N SER A 68 -8.95 0.99 1.03
CA SER A 68 -10.40 0.86 1.12
C SER A 68 -11.10 1.38 -0.16
N PRO A 69 -12.27 0.83 -0.55
CA PRO A 69 -12.98 1.25 -1.76
C PRO A 69 -13.40 2.72 -1.78
N ARG A 70 -13.50 3.34 -0.60
CA ARG A 70 -13.83 4.77 -0.47
C ARG A 70 -12.66 5.71 -0.74
N ILE A 71 -11.45 5.16 -0.95
CA ILE A 71 -10.25 5.94 -1.21
C ILE A 71 -10.12 6.14 -2.72
N ASP A 72 -10.16 7.40 -3.15
CA ASP A 72 -9.92 7.78 -4.54
C ASP A 72 -8.42 7.94 -4.83
N ALA A 73 -8.08 8.23 -6.10
CA ALA A 73 -6.69 8.39 -6.52
C ALA A 73 -5.94 9.49 -5.77
N ALA A 74 -6.60 10.62 -5.49
CA ALA A 74 -5.98 11.77 -4.85
C ALA A 74 -5.69 11.49 -3.37
N GLU A 75 -6.61 10.82 -2.68
CA GLU A 75 -6.38 10.36 -1.31
C GLU A 75 -5.37 9.22 -1.26
N ALA A 76 -5.36 8.31 -2.23
CA ALA A 76 -4.33 7.28 -2.32
C ALA A 76 -2.91 7.87 -2.44
N SER A 77 -2.73 8.89 -3.28
CA SER A 77 -1.48 9.65 -3.38
C SER A 77 -1.12 10.33 -2.07
N ARG A 78 -2.07 11.00 -1.41
CA ARG A 78 -1.83 11.65 -0.09
C ARG A 78 -1.46 10.65 0.99
N ILE A 79 -2.06 9.45 1.00
CA ILE A 79 -1.72 8.39 1.94
C ILE A 79 -0.28 7.95 1.75
N ALA A 80 0.16 7.72 0.51
CA ALA A 80 1.53 7.36 0.19
C ALA A 80 2.51 8.50 0.58
N GLU A 81 2.25 9.73 0.14
CA GLU A 81 3.10 10.89 0.43
C GLU A 81 3.25 11.16 1.94
N ASN A 82 2.25 10.77 2.74
CA ASN A 82 2.28 10.98 4.19
C ASN A 82 2.96 9.88 5.00
N ASP A 83 3.25 8.73 4.37
CA ASP A 83 3.92 7.60 5.02
C ASP A 83 5.33 8.00 5.53
N PRO A 84 5.60 7.85 6.83
CA PRO A 84 6.92 8.14 7.39
C PRO A 84 8.07 7.41 6.70
N ALA A 85 7.86 6.17 6.23
CA ALA A 85 8.90 5.42 5.53
C ALA A 85 9.20 6.00 4.13
N ILE A 86 8.23 6.65 3.49
CA ILE A 86 8.43 7.35 2.22
C ILE A 86 9.16 8.67 2.48
N LYS A 87 8.71 9.44 3.47
CA LYS A 87 9.35 10.72 3.84
C LYS A 87 10.79 10.56 4.28
N SER A 88 11.12 9.46 4.96
CA SER A 88 12.49 9.16 5.40
C SER A 88 13.35 8.56 4.29
N GLY A 89 12.80 8.20 3.13
CA GLY A 89 13.50 7.49 2.07
C GLY A 89 13.82 6.03 2.40
N LEU A 90 13.22 5.47 3.46
CA LEU A 90 13.31 4.03 3.77
C LEU A 90 12.69 3.20 2.66
N VAL A 91 11.57 3.66 2.10
CA VAL A 91 10.92 3.06 0.94
C VAL A 91 10.59 4.13 -0.10
N VAL A 92 10.42 3.70 -1.35
CA VAL A 92 9.70 4.46 -2.38
C VAL A 92 8.40 3.73 -2.69
N ALA A 93 7.42 4.39 -3.31
CA ALA A 93 6.17 3.73 -3.64
C ALA A 93 5.52 4.19 -4.94
N ASP A 94 4.82 3.24 -5.57
CA ASP A 94 3.90 3.46 -6.67
C ASP A 94 2.45 3.34 -6.17
N VAL A 95 1.58 4.26 -6.60
CA VAL A 95 0.13 4.16 -6.39
C VAL A 95 -0.52 3.65 -7.67
N LEU A 96 -1.12 2.46 -7.59
CA LEU A 96 -1.60 1.72 -8.76
C LEU A 96 -3.12 1.47 -8.66
N PRO A 97 -3.91 1.84 -9.68
CA PRO A 97 -5.28 1.37 -9.77
C PRO A 97 -5.27 -0.14 -10.05
N TRP A 98 -6.03 -0.89 -9.25
CA TRP A 98 -6.15 -2.34 -9.35
C TRP A 98 -7.61 -2.73 -9.59
N MET A 99 -7.88 -3.22 -10.80
CA MET A 99 -9.17 -3.73 -11.18
C MET A 99 -9.41 -5.09 -10.54
N ILE A 100 -10.47 -5.19 -9.72
CA ILE A 100 -10.80 -6.43 -9.02
C ILE A 100 -11.61 -7.33 -9.93
N THR A 101 -11.05 -8.50 -10.25
CA THR A 101 -11.68 -9.46 -11.15
C THR A 101 -12.34 -10.64 -10.44
N ALA A 102 -11.90 -10.94 -9.21
CA ALA A 102 -12.43 -11.95 -8.32
C ALA A 102 -12.04 -11.59 -6.88
N GLY A 103 -12.84 -12.02 -5.91
CA GLY A 103 -12.64 -11.75 -4.49
C GLY A 103 -13.97 -11.76 -3.74
N ASP A 104 -13.92 -11.45 -2.45
CA ASP A 104 -15.11 -11.13 -1.68
C ASP A 104 -15.49 -9.66 -1.94
N PHE A 105 -16.62 -9.46 -2.61
CA PHE A 105 -17.11 -8.13 -2.96
C PHE A 105 -17.90 -7.47 -1.83
N SER A 106 -18.14 -8.16 -0.70
CA SER A 106 -18.81 -7.57 0.46
C SER A 106 -18.01 -6.44 1.11
N TYR A 107 -16.68 -6.43 0.93
CA TYR A 107 -15.83 -5.31 1.37
C TYR A 107 -15.93 -4.07 0.48
N LEU A 108 -16.64 -4.13 -0.66
CA LEU A 108 -16.72 -3.06 -1.66
C LEU A 108 -18.01 -2.23 -1.58
N THR A 109 -18.91 -2.59 -0.67
CA THR A 109 -20.21 -1.93 -0.43
C THR A 109 -20.16 -0.98 0.76
#